data_AF-A0A7V3AB79-F1
#
_entry.id   AF-A0A7V3AB79-F1
#
_cell.length_a   1.000
_cell.length_b   1.000
_cell.length_c   1.000
_cell.angle_alpha   90.00
_cell.angle_beta   90.00
_cell.angle_gamma   90.00
#
_symmetry.space_group_name_H-M   'P 1'
#
loop_
_entity.id
_entity.type
_entity.pdbx_description
1 polymer ?
#
loop_
_entity_poly.entity_id
_entity_poly.type
_entity_poly.pdbx_seq_one_letter_code
_entity_poly.pdbx_strand_id
1 'polypeptide(L)'
;MAKFPPGALFKMAQSTNPAVAQAAISDLIQSGSEALPALQKALREAAPQAQLLAIQILGAMGPVAKPAEADLRPLLQDPYLGQAAADALNRIAVGPIAE
;
A
#
# COMPACT_ATOMS: atom_id res chain seq x y z
N MET A 1 18.29 -14.74 -4.68
CA MET A 1 16.97 -14.14 -4.39
C MET A 1 16.85 -12.88 -5.23
N ALA A 2 16.03 -12.90 -6.28
CA ALA A 2 15.89 -11.76 -7.18
C ALA A 2 15.11 -10.65 -6.44
N LYS A 3 15.80 -9.61 -5.97
CA LYS A 3 15.18 -8.38 -5.47
C LYS A 3 14.57 -7.66 -6.66
N PHE A 4 13.26 -7.79 -6.85
CA PHE A 4 12.54 -7.02 -7.86
C PHE A 4 12.37 -5.58 -7.38
N PRO A 5 12.44 -4.58 -8.28
CA PRO A 5 12.19 -3.20 -7.89
C PRO A 5 10.74 -3.05 -7.41
N PRO A 6 10.48 -2.19 -6.42
CA PRO A 6 9.15 -2.05 -5.82
C PRO A 6 8.06 -1.65 -6.84
N GLY A 7 8.42 -0.94 -7.92
CA GLY A 7 7.50 -0.66 -9.02
C GLY A 7 7.08 -1.90 -9.84
N ALA A 8 7.97 -2.89 -9.99
CA ALA A 8 7.64 -4.15 -10.64
C ALA A 8 6.78 -5.04 -9.74
N LEU A 9 7.08 -5.08 -8.44
CA LEU A 9 6.26 -5.77 -7.44
C LEU A 9 4.84 -5.22 -7.43
N PHE A 10 4.66 -3.91 -7.52
CA PHE A 10 3.32 -3.32 -7.56
C PHE A 10 2.53 -3.70 -8.82
N LYS A 11 3.20 -3.88 -9.96
CA LYS A 11 2.56 -4.44 -11.17
C LYS A 11 2.19 -5.92 -10.98
N MET A 12 3.06 -6.70 -10.34
CA MET A 12 2.79 -8.10 -10.02
C MET A 12 1.63 -8.26 -9.03
N ALA A 13 1.51 -7.33 -8.08
CA ALA A 13 0.41 -7.25 -7.13
C ALA A 13 -0.97 -7.05 -7.81
N GLN A 14 -0.98 -6.52 -9.04
CA GLN A 14 -2.19 -6.35 -9.86
C GLN A 14 -2.40 -7.48 -10.87
N SER A 15 -1.56 -8.51 -10.86
CA SER A 15 -1.71 -9.65 -11.77
C SER A 15 -2.94 -10.47 -11.42
N THR A 16 -3.60 -11.06 -12.43
CA THR A 16 -4.76 -11.95 -12.26
C THR A 16 -4.43 -13.20 -11.44
N ASN A 17 -3.15 -13.54 -11.29
CA ASN A 17 -2.72 -14.69 -10.50
C ASN A 17 -2.58 -14.31 -9.01
N PRO A 18 -3.42 -14.85 -8.12
CA PRO A 18 -3.43 -14.47 -6.70
C PRO A 18 -2.12 -14.85 -5.99
N ALA A 19 -1.46 -15.94 -6.39
CA ALA A 19 -0.20 -16.36 -5.78
C ALA A 19 0.93 -15.35 -6.08
N VAL A 20 0.98 -14.85 -7.31
CA VAL A 20 1.95 -13.83 -7.73
C VAL A 20 1.64 -12.50 -7.04
N ALA A 21 0.36 -12.13 -6.99
CA ALA A 21 -0.06 -10.89 -6.36
C ALA A 21 0.29 -10.86 -4.87
N GLN A 22 -0.02 -11.94 -4.14
CA GLN A 22 0.21 -12.05 -2.71
C GLN A 22 1.70 -12.09 -2.36
N ALA A 23 2.51 -12.79 -3.15
CA ALA A 23 3.97 -12.79 -3.00
C ALA A 23 4.54 -11.38 -3.15
N ALA A 24 4.09 -10.64 -4.17
CA ALA A 24 4.56 -9.28 -4.41
C ALA A 24 4.12 -8.30 -3.31
N ILE A 25 2.88 -8.42 -2.82
CA ILE A 25 2.38 -7.64 -1.67
C ILE A 25 3.23 -7.90 -0.43
N SER A 26 3.50 -9.17 -0.13
CA SER A 26 4.29 -9.55 1.05
C SER A 26 5.72 -8.99 0.97
N ASP A 27 6.32 -9.02 -0.21
CA ASP A 27 7.67 -8.47 -0.44
C ASP A 27 7.69 -6.93 -0.31
N LEU A 28 6.65 -6.24 -0.79
CA LEU A 28 6.48 -4.80 -0.60
C LEU A 28 6.32 -4.41 0.87
N ILE A 29 5.51 -5.16 1.62
CA ILE A 29 5.32 -4.94 3.07
C ILE A 29 6.64 -5.15 3.80
N GLN A 30 7.37 -6.23 3.48
CA GLN A 30 8.68 -6.53 4.09
C GLN A 30 9.75 -5.51 3.70
N SER A 31 9.67 -4.93 2.49
CA SER A 31 10.57 -3.88 2.02
C SER A 31 10.38 -2.56 2.78
N GLY A 32 9.22 -2.35 3.42
CA GLY A 32 8.99 -1.18 4.27
C GLY A 32 9.27 0.12 3.52
N SER A 33 10.20 0.92 4.03
CA SER A 33 10.55 2.24 3.49
C SER A 33 10.95 2.24 2.01
N GLU A 34 11.54 1.17 1.49
CA GLU A 34 11.92 1.08 0.06
C GLU A 34 10.69 1.03 -0.86
N ALA A 35 9.56 0.52 -0.38
CA ALA A 35 8.32 0.43 -1.14
C ALA A 35 7.50 1.73 -1.16
N LEU A 36 7.73 2.64 -0.20
CA LEU A 36 6.98 3.88 -0.06
C LEU A 36 6.90 4.73 -1.34
N PRO A 37 8.01 5.08 -2.02
CA PRO A 37 7.93 5.92 -3.21
C PRO A 37 7.14 5.26 -4.34
N ALA A 38 7.18 3.93 -4.45
CA ALA A 38 6.39 3.20 -5.44
C ALA A 38 4.89 3.21 -5.09
N LEU A 39 4.55 3.03 -3.81
CA LEU A 39 3.18 3.06 -3.33
C LEU A 39 2.57 4.47 -3.44
N GLN A 40 3.31 5.52 -3.06
CA GLN A 40 2.87 6.91 -3.23
C GLN A 40 2.62 7.26 -4.70
N LYS A 41 3.50 6.80 -5.60
CA LYS A 41 3.29 6.97 -7.05
C LYS A 41 2.02 6.26 -7.51
N ALA A 42 1.78 5.03 -7.04
CA ALA A 42 0.57 4.29 -7.34
C ALA A 42 -0.70 4.97 -6.81
N LEU A 43 -0.66 5.60 -5.64
CA LEU A 43 -1.79 6.37 -5.11
C LEU A 43 -2.21 7.54 -6.01
N ARG A 44 -1.31 8.06 -6.86
CA ARG A 44 -1.58 9.23 -7.71
C ARG A 44 -1.84 8.87 -9.17
N GLU A 45 -1.10 7.90 -9.71
CA GLU A 45 -1.10 7.59 -11.14
C GLU A 45 -1.82 6.30 -11.50
N ALA A 46 -2.19 5.46 -10.52
CA ALA A 46 -2.81 4.18 -10.79
C ALA A 46 -4.35 4.25 -10.81
N ALA A 47 -4.97 3.21 -11.37
CA ALA A 47 -6.42 3.05 -11.38
C ALA A 47 -6.98 2.91 -9.95
N PRO A 48 -8.27 3.20 -9.71
CA PRO A 48 -8.87 3.15 -8.36
C PRO A 48 -8.67 1.80 -7.64
N GLN A 49 -8.69 0.69 -8.38
CA GLN A 49 -8.39 -0.65 -7.83
C GLN A 49 -6.94 -0.75 -7.31
N ALA A 50 -6.00 -0.17 -8.05
CA ALA A 50 -4.60 -0.15 -7.70
C ALA A 50 -4.33 0.85 -6.56
N GLN A 51 -4.98 2.01 -6.55
CA GLN A 51 -4.93 2.94 -5.41
C GLN A 51 -5.39 2.23 -4.14
N LEU A 52 -6.53 1.54 -4.17
CA LEU A 52 -7.04 0.76 -3.03
C LEU A 52 -6.00 -0.27 -2.54
N LEU A 53 -5.35 -0.98 -3.47
CA LEU A 53 -4.30 -1.93 -3.14
C LEU A 53 -3.10 -1.24 -2.46
N ALA A 54 -2.66 -0.09 -2.99
CA ALA A 54 -1.58 0.68 -2.38
C ALA A 54 -1.92 1.16 -0.97
N ILE A 55 -3.15 1.63 -0.75
CA ILE A 55 -3.66 2.02 0.57
C ILE A 55 -3.59 0.85 1.56
N GLN A 56 -4.06 -0.34 1.16
CA GLN A 56 -4.02 -1.53 2.01
C GLN A 56 -2.59 -1.95 2.37
N ILE A 57 -1.66 -1.89 1.40
CA ILE A 57 -0.25 -2.22 1.64
C ILE A 57 0.34 -1.22 2.64
N LEU A 58 0.10 0.08 2.47
CA LEU A 58 0.57 1.10 3.41
C LEU A 58 0.01 0.89 4.82
N GLY A 59 -1.27 0.53 4.94
CA GLY A 59 -1.86 0.16 6.23
C GLY A 59 -1.22 -1.08 6.85
N ALA A 60 -0.93 -2.11 6.06
CA ALA A 60 -0.29 -3.35 6.52
C ALA A 60 1.18 -3.14 6.93
N MET A 61 1.87 -2.17 6.33
CA MET A 61 3.21 -1.76 6.74
C MET A 61 3.22 -1.09 8.12
N GLY A 62 2.12 -0.44 8.50
CA GLY A 62 1.97 0.21 9.80
C GLY A 62 2.84 1.48 9.92
N PRO A 63 3.55 1.70 11.04
CA PRO A 63 4.15 3.01 11.35
C PRO A 63 5.31 3.40 10.42
N VAL A 64 5.90 2.46 9.67
CA VAL A 64 6.89 2.78 8.64
C VAL A 64 6.27 3.54 7.46
N ALA A 65 4.95 3.45 7.28
CA ALA A 65 4.20 4.15 6.23
C ALA A 65 3.66 5.53 6.65
N LYS A 66 4.07 6.06 7.81
CA LYS A 66 3.83 7.45 8.23
C LYS A 66 4.06 8.52 7.15
N PRO A 67 5.17 8.51 6.37
CA PRO A 67 5.36 9.51 5.31
C PRO A 67 4.28 9.47 4.20
N ALA A 68 3.55 8.37 4.06
CA ALA A 68 2.44 8.26 3.11
C ALA A 68 1.11 8.81 3.66
N GLU A 69 1.03 9.19 4.94
CA GLU A 69 -0.18 9.78 5.53
C GLU A 69 -0.65 11.03 4.76
N ALA A 70 0.29 11.84 4.28
CA ALA A 70 -0.02 13.04 3.49
C ALA A 70 -0.76 12.72 2.18
N ASP A 71 -0.46 11.57 1.56
CA ASP A 71 -1.14 11.09 0.35
C ASP A 71 -2.46 10.37 0.65
N LEU A 72 -2.62 9.78 1.84
CA LEU A 72 -3.83 9.09 2.27
C LEU A 72 -4.94 10.04 2.75
N ARG A 73 -4.57 11.16 3.41
CA ARG A 73 -5.54 12.16 3.90
C ARG A 73 -6.52 12.68 2.85
N PRO A 74 -6.12 13.07 1.62
CA PRO A 74 -7.09 13.53 0.61
C PRO A 74 -8.02 12.40 0.16
N LEU A 75 -7.58 11.14 0.22
CA LEU A 75 -8.39 9.98 -0.17
C LEU A 75 -9.51 9.68 0.83
N LEU A 76 -9.47 10.23 2.05
CA LEU A 76 -10.57 10.12 3.03
C LEU A 76 -11.89 10.71 2.52
N GLN A 77 -11.81 11.68 1.61
CA GLN A 77 -12.99 12.29 1.00
C GLN A 77 -13.53 11.49 -0.19
N ASP A 78 -12.79 10.48 -0.65
CA ASP A 78 -13.21 9.65 -1.76
C ASP A 78 -14.28 8.63 -1.30
N PRO A 79 -15.41 8.51 -2.01
CA PRO A 79 -16.50 7.61 -1.60
C PRO A 79 -16.12 6.12 -1.68
N TYR A 80 -15.09 5.77 -2.46
CA TYR A 80 -14.63 4.38 -2.62
C TYR A 80 -13.37 4.11 -1.81
N LEU A 81 -12.42 5.04 -1.79
CA LEU A 81 -11.13 4.89 -1.14
C LEU A 81 -11.13 5.41 0.30
N GLY A 82 -12.13 6.19 0.72
CA GLY A 82 -12.15 6.85 2.02
C GLY A 82 -12.14 5.89 3.20
N GLN A 83 -12.87 4.76 3.10
CA GLN A 83 -12.84 3.73 4.14
C GLN A 83 -11.48 3.05 4.23
N ALA A 84 -10.90 2.68 3.09
CA ALA A 84 -9.58 2.06 3.05
C ALA A 84 -8.50 3.02 3.57
N ALA A 85 -8.58 4.30 3.19
CA ALA A 85 -7.64 5.33 3.64
C ALA A 85 -7.75 5.57 5.15
N ALA A 86 -8.97 5.57 5.70
CA ALA A 86 -9.17 5.69 7.14
C ALA A 86 -8.60 4.49 7.91
N ASP A 87 -8.82 3.27 7.43
CA ASP A 87 -8.27 2.05 8.03
C ASP A 87 -6.73 2.07 7.98
N ALA A 88 -6.17 2.39 6.82
CA ALA A 88 -4.72 2.48 6.65
C ALA A 88 -4.10 3.53 7.57
N LEU A 89 -4.68 4.74 7.65
CA LEU A 89 -4.22 5.78 8.57
C LEU A 89 -4.30 5.33 10.03
N ASN A 90 -5.37 4.62 10.41
CA ASN A 90 -5.51 4.07 11.76
C ASN A 90 -4.37 3.08 12.06
N ARG A 91 -4.08 2.13 11.16
CA ARG A 91 -2.98 1.15 11.33
C ARG A 91 -1.60 1.80 11.35
N ILE A 92 -1.41 2.84 10.53
CA ILE A 92 -0.17 3.62 10.50
C ILE A 92 0.02 4.38 11.83
N ALA A 93 -1.07 4.93 12.38
CA ALA A 93 -1.06 5.69 13.63
C ALA A 93 -0.93 4.79 14.88
N VAL A 94 -1.64 3.66 14.91
CA VAL A 94 -1.77 2.77 16.08
C VAL A 94 -0.59 1.80 16.21
N GLY A 95 0.26 1.63 15.20
CA GLY A 95 1.21 0.51 15.22
C GLY A 95 0.46 -0.81 15.02
N PRO A 96 1.14 -1.96 14.85
CA PRO A 96 0.46 -3.22 14.60
C PRO A 96 -0.54 -3.48 15.74
N ILE A 97 -1.83 -3.49 15.41
CA ILE A 97 -2.87 -4.05 16.27
C ILE A 97 -2.54 -5.53 16.46
N ALA A 98 -1.79 -5.79 17.54
CA ALA A 98 -1.79 -7.08 18.18
C ALA A 98 -3.18 -7.22 18.78
N GLU A 99 -4.05 -7.93 18.09
CA GLU A 99 -5.26 -8.53 18.68
C GLU A 99 -5.18 -10.04 18.51
#